data_AF-A0A061NY74-F1
#
_entry.id   AF-A0A061NY74-F1
#
_cell.length_a   1.000
_cell.length_b   1.000
_cell.length_c   1.000
_cell.angle_alpha   90.00
_cell.angle_beta   90.00
_cell.angle_gamma   90.00
#
_symmetry.space_group_name_H-M   'P 1'
#
loop_
_entity.id
_entity.type
_entity.pdbx_description
1 polymer ?
#
loop_
_entity_poly.entity_id
_entity_poly.type
_entity_poly.pdbx_seq_one_letter_code
_entity_poly.pdbx_strand_id
1 'polypeptide(L)' 'MDFASQHEEMINVVIQERSMDRKQKLLDLIHRQKAFLYRDKYGRKMYGIIQTISETDVFWGNEIPLTIQSVYYDEEV' A
#
# COMPACT_ATOMS: atom_id res chain seq x y z
N MET A 1 29.17 6.38 3.72
CA MET A 1 27.82 6.56 4.29
C MET A 1 27.10 5.25 4.08
N ASP A 2 27.00 4.44 5.14
CA ASP A 2 26.31 3.15 5.08
C ASP A 2 24.80 3.40 4.96
N PHE A 3 24.25 3.16 3.77
CA PHE A 3 22.80 3.14 3.51
C PHE A 3 22.11 1.87 4.08
N ALA A 4 22.85 1.04 4.82
CA ALA A 4 22.53 -0.36 5.09
C ALA A 4 21.47 -0.59 6.18
N SER A 5 20.64 0.39 6.53
CA SER A 5 19.68 0.22 7.65
C SER A 5 18.38 1.00 7.50
N GLN A 6 17.99 1.41 6.28
CA GLN A 6 16.60 1.77 6.09
C GLN A 6 15.77 0.50 6.25
N HIS A 7 14.91 0.47 7.28
CA HIS A 7 13.98 -0.63 7.53
C HIS A 7 13.00 -0.67 6.35
N GLU A 8 13.34 -1.45 5.33
CA GLU A 8 12.47 -1.80 4.23
C GLU A 8 11.53 -2.93 4.67
N GLU A 9 10.24 -2.68 4.62
CA GLU A 9 9.20 -3.64 4.95
C GLU A 9 8.29 -3.86 3.73
N MET A 10 8.03 -5.13 3.40
CA MET A 10 7.01 -5.50 2.42
C MET A 10 5.72 -5.86 3.16
N ILE A 11 4.66 -5.10 2.91
CA ILE A 11 3.35 -5.28 3.53
C ILE A 11 2.39 -5.80 2.46
N ASN A 12 1.74 -6.92 2.75
CA ASN A 12 0.68 -7.47 1.92
C ASN A 12 -0.67 -7.13 2.52
N VAL A 13 -1.50 -6.40 1.77
CA VAL A 13 -2.84 -6.00 2.18
C VAL A 13 -3.83 -6.55 1.16
N VAL A 14 -4.94 -7.12 1.62
CA VAL A 14 -6.03 -7.54 0.75
C VAL A 14 -7.22 -6.64 1.00
N ILE A 15 -7.63 -5.88 -0.01
CA ILE A 15 -8.85 -5.08 0.06
C ILE A 15 -10.01 -5.92 -0.47
N GLN A 16 -11.09 -5.94 0.30
CA GLN A 16 -12.32 -6.67 -0.02
C GLN A 16 -13.41 -5.67 -0.40
N GLU A 17 -13.88 -5.69 -1.65
CA GLU A 17 -14.93 -4.79 -2.12
C GLU A 17 -16.00 -5.55 -2.91
N ARG A 18 -17.27 -5.29 -2.56
CA ARG A 18 -18.44 -5.94 -3.17
C ARG A 18 -19.04 -5.10 -4.30
N SER A 19 -18.83 -3.78 -4.27
CA SER A 19 -19.35 -2.85 -5.27
C SER A 19 -18.35 -2.64 -6.41
N MET A 20 -18.77 -2.93 -7.64
CA MET A 20 -17.98 -2.71 -8.85
C MET A 20 -17.61 -1.22 -9.05
N ASP A 21 -18.51 -0.29 -8.74
CA ASP A 21 -18.25 1.16 -8.85
C ASP A 21 -17.18 1.63 -7.85
N ARG A 22 -17.26 1.15 -6.60
CA ARG A 22 -16.26 1.48 -5.58
C ARG A 22 -14.90 0.85 -5.89
N LYS A 23 -14.90 -0.39 -6.40
CA LYS A 23 -13.69 -1.05 -6.91
C LYS A 23 -13.00 -0.17 -7.94
N GLN A 24 -13.74 0.28 -8.97
CA GLN A 24 -13.13 1.08 -10.03
C GLN A 24 -12.55 2.39 -9.50
N LYS A 25 -13.26 3.08 -8.61
CA LYS A 25 -12.76 4.33 -7.99
C LYS A 25 -11.50 4.11 -7.15
N LEU A 26 -11.43 2.99 -6.44
CA LEU A 26 -10.26 2.61 -5.64
C LEU A 26 -9.06 2.32 -6.55
N LEU A 27 -9.26 1.56 -7.63
CA LEU A 27 -8.21 1.28 -8.62
C LEU A 27 -7.72 2.56 -9.28
N ASP A 28 -8.63 3.46 -9.67
CA ASP A 28 -8.29 4.76 -10.25
C ASP A 28 -7.46 5.60 -9.28
N LEU A 29 -7.79 5.58 -7.98
CA LEU A 29 -7.04 6.29 -6.95
C LEU A 29 -5.63 5.72 -6.78
N ILE A 30 -5.51 4.39 -6.68
CA ILE A 30 -4.22 3.70 -6.55
C ILE A 30 -3.35 3.93 -7.79
N HIS A 31 -3.94 3.92 -8.99
CA HIS A 31 -3.21 4.21 -10.23
C HIS A 31 -2.69 5.64 -10.30
N ARG A 32 -3.45 6.61 -9.78
CA ARG A 32 -3.04 8.02 -9.74
C ARG A 32 -2.00 8.30 -8.66
N GLN A 33 -2.12 7.64 -7.51
CA GLN A 33 -1.28 7.87 -6.34
C GLN A 33 -0.80 6.54 -5.77
N LYS A 34 0.35 6.08 -6.29
CA LYS A 34 1.01 4.86 -5.81
C LYS A 34 1.77 5.04 -4.50
N ALA A 35 2.07 6.27 -4.12
CA ALA A 35 2.86 6.59 -2.94
C ALA A 35 1.99 7.29 -1.88
N PHE A 36 2.21 6.93 -0.61
CA PHE A 36 1.48 7.51 0.51
C PHE A 36 2.33 7.52 1.79
N LEU A 37 1.99 8.42 2.71
CA LEU A 37 2.59 8.51 4.03
C LEU A 37 1.63 7.93 5.07
N TYR A 38 2.15 7.12 5.98
CA TYR A 38 1.36 6.56 7.08
C TYR A 38 2.22 6.46 8.36
N ARG A 39 1.59 6.03 9.46
CA ARG A 39 2.30 5.69 10.69
C ARG A 39 2.14 4.21 10.99
N ASP A 40 3.24 3.55 11.37
CA ASP A 40 3.18 2.16 11.81
C ASP A 40 2.56 2.06 13.23
N LYS A 41 2.43 0.82 13.72
CA LYS A 41 1.94 0.52 15.08
C LYS A 41 2.82 1.09 16.21
N TYR A 42 4.06 1.50 15.91
CA TYR A 42 4.98 2.13 16.84
C TYR A 42 5.00 3.66 16.70
N GLY A 43 4.15 4.24 15.85
CA GLY A 43 4.05 5.67 15.61
C GLY A 43 5.11 6.24 14.67
N ARG A 44 5.94 5.39 14.05
CA ARG A 44 7.02 5.80 13.13
C ARG A 44 6.43 6.29 11.82
N LYS A 45 6.99 7.35 11.24
CA LYS A 45 6.61 7.84 9.91
C LYS A 45 7.11 6.84 8.86
N MET A 46 6.20 6.37 8.02
CA MET A 46 6.49 5.42 6.96
C MET A 46 6.09 6.03 5.62
N TYR A 47 6.96 5.85 4.62
CA TYR A 47 6.66 6.15 3.24
C TYR A 47 6.43 4.83 2.50
N GLY A 48 5.20 4.63 2.00
CA GLY A 48 4.79 3.42 1.32
C GLY A 48 4.59 3.66 -0.18
N ILE A 49 5.05 2.71 -1.00
CA ILE A 49 4.78 2.64 -2.44
C ILE A 49 4.05 1.32 -2.75
N ILE A 50 2.92 1.42 -3.44
CA ILE A 50 2.15 0.29 -3.96
C ILE A 50 2.83 -0.23 -5.22
N GLN A 51 3.33 -1.47 -5.18
CA GLN A 51 4.06 -2.08 -6.29
C GLN A 51 3.18 -2.93 -7.21
N THR A 52 2.18 -3.63 -6.68
CA THR A 52 1.40 -4.60 -7.45
C THR A 52 -0.08 -4.52 -7.11
N ILE A 53 -0.91 -4.58 -8.13
CA ILE A 53 -2.36 -4.77 -8.03
C ILE A 53 -2.65 -6.02 -8.85
N SER A 54 -2.98 -7.14 -8.20
CA SER A 54 -3.63 -8.24 -8.90
C SER A 54 -5.11 -8.14 -8.58
N GLU A 55 -5.97 -8.31 -9.58
CA GLU A 55 -7.41 -8.41 -9.36
C GLU A 55 -7.82 -9.87 -9.32
N THR A 56 -8.54 -10.26 -8.26
CA THR A 56 -9.12 -11.59 -8.16
C THR A 56 -10.62 -11.47 -7.93
N ASP A 57 -11.41 -11.93 -8.89
CA ASP A 57 -12.86 -12.07 -8.72
C ASP A 57 -13.13 -13.28 -7.81
N VAL A 58 -13.88 -13.06 -6.72
CA VAL A 58 -14.26 -14.10 -5.77
C VAL A 58 -15.78 -14.23 -5.71
N PHE A 59 -16.28 -15.37 -5.25
CA PHE A 59 -17.73 -15.69 -5.25
C PHE A 59 -18.62 -14.61 -4.61
N TRP A 60 -18.10 -13.88 -3.62
CA TRP A 60 -18.85 -12.88 -2.85
C TRP A 60 -18.46 -11.41 -3.18
N GLY A 61 -17.59 -11.17 -4.16
CA GLY A 61 -17.12 -9.82 -4.49
C GLY A 61 -15.77 -9.82 -5.22
N ASN A 62 -14.92 -8.87 -4.87
CA ASN A 62 -13.57 -8.73 -5.44
C ASN A 62 -12.56 -8.68 -4.31
N GLU A 63 -11.43 -9.35 -4.53
CA GLU A 63 -10.24 -9.20 -3.71
C GLU A 63 -9.16 -8.49 -4.51
N ILE A 64 -8.58 -7.47 -3.90
CA ILE A 64 -7.52 -6.64 -4.48
C ILE A 64 -6.30 -6.80 -3.57
N PRO A 65 -5.47 -7.84 -3.76
CA PRO A 65 -4.16 -7.94 -3.13
C PRO A 65 -3.26 -6.79 -3.59
N LEU A 66 -2.73 -6.07 -2.62
CA LEU A 66 -1.77 -4.99 -2.75
C LEU A 66 -0.49 -5.37 -2.04
N THR A 67 0.64 -5.18 -2.73
CA THR A 67 1.96 -5.22 -2.11
C THR A 67 2.48 -3.80 -1.96
N ILE A 68 2.80 -3.43 -0.73
CA ILE A 68 3.30 -2.10 -0.36
C ILE A 68 4.74 -2.27 0.09
N GLN A 69 5.68 -1.66 -0.62
CA GLN A 69 7.04 -1.49 -0.13
C GLN A 69 7.08 -0.23 0.73
N SER A 70 7.46 -0.36 1.98
CA SER A 70 7.50 0.76 2.92
C SER A 70 8.90 0.97 3.46
N VAL A 71 9.30 2.23 3.56
CA VAL A 71 10.55 2.64 4.18
C VAL A 71 10.26 3.55 5.36
N TYR A 72 10.99 3.33 6.45
CA TYR A 72 11.07 4.32 7.52
C TYR A 72 11.70 5.60 6.97
N TYR A 73 11.08 6.74 7.26
CA TYR A 73 11.62 8.05 6.93
C TYR A 73 11.69 8.92 8.18
N ASP A 74 12.92 9.22 8.60
CA ASP A 74 13.19 10.27 9.58
C ASP A 74 13.43 11.56 8.81
N GLU A 75 12.54 12.53 9.02
CA GLU A 75 12.71 13.88 8.50
C GLU A 75 13.60 14.58 9.53
N GLU A 76 14.92 14.63 9.29
CA GLU A 76 15.77 15.57 10.03
C GLU A 76 15.28 16.98 9.68
N VAL A 77 14.55 17.60 10.61
CA VAL A 77 14.12 19.01 10.52
C VAL A 77 15.21 19.91 11.08
#